data_AF-A0A940EJJ2-F1
#
_entry.id   AF-A0A940EJJ2-F1
#
_cell.length_a   1.000
_cell.length_b   1.000
_cell.length_c   1.000
_cell.angle_alpha   90.00
_cell.angle_beta   90.00
_cell.angle_gamma   90.00
#
_symmetry.space_group_name_H-M   'P 1'
#
loop_
_entity.id
_entity.type
_entity.pdbx_description
1 polymer ?
#
loop_
_entity_poly.entity_id
_entity_poly.type
_entity_poly.pdbx_seq_one_letter_code
_entity_poly.pdbx_strand_id
1 'polypeptide(L)' 'MKNKLSDLNNHLFAQLERLSDEAIEGDSLEAEIKRTDAIVAVADQIVGNANLQLNAAKLWAQHGSQIMPMLPKIGGSDG' A
#
# COMPACT_ATOMS: atom_id res chain seq x y z
N MET A 1 -3.76 -5.88 14.52
CA MET A 1 -3.11 -4.92 13.59
C MET A 1 -3.87 -4.91 12.28
N LYS A 2 -4.04 -3.75 11.65
CA LYS A 2 -4.63 -3.64 10.30
C LYS A 2 -3.51 -3.77 9.28
N ASN A 3 -3.40 -4.92 8.63
CA ASN A 3 -2.27 -5.27 7.76
C ASN A 3 -2.71 -5.77 6.37
N LYS A 4 -3.97 -5.50 5.98
CA LYS A 4 -4.52 -5.92 4.68
C LYS A 4 -4.59 -4.75 3.70
N LEU A 5 -4.53 -5.03 2.40
CA LEU A 5 -4.75 -4.02 1.35
C LEU A 5 -6.15 -3.39 1.43
N SER A 6 -7.16 -4.13 1.90
CA SER A 6 -8.49 -3.58 2.17
C SER A 6 -8.47 -2.50 3.24
N ASP A 7 -7.62 -2.64 4.26
CA ASP A 7 -7.48 -1.62 5.30
C ASP A 7 -6.82 -0.36 4.74
N LEU A 8 -5.81 -0.52 3.88
CA LEU A 8 -5.17 0.60 3.18
C LEU A 8 -6.20 1.39 2.35
N ASN A 9 -7.01 0.69 1.55
CA ASN A 9 -8.06 1.33 0.75
C ASN A 9 -9.06 2.11 1.62
N ASN A 10 -9.50 1.54 2.74
CA ASN A 10 -10.39 2.23 3.67
C ASN A 10 -9.76 3.52 4.22
N HIS A 11 -8.45 3.50 4.52
CA HIS A 11 -7.74 4.70 4.99
C HIS A 11 -7.61 5.77 3.90
N LEU A 12 -7.36 5.37 2.65
CA LEU A 12 -7.28 6.29 1.51
C LEU A 12 -8.63 6.95 1.21
N PHE A 13 -9.74 6.18 1.21
CA PHE A 13 -11.07 6.76 1.07
C PHE A 13 -11.41 7.71 2.21
N ALA A 14 -11.10 7.35 3.45
CA ALA A 14 -11.30 8.26 4.58
C ALA A 14 -10.45 9.54 4.47
N GLN A 15 -9.29 9.49 3.81
CA GLN A 15 -8.47 10.68 3.53
C GLN A 15 -9.10 11.56 2.44
N LEU A 16 -9.68 10.95 1.39
CA LEU A 16 -10.44 11.66 0.35
C LEU A 16 -11.66 12.39 0.92
N GLU A 17 -12.42 11.75 1.82
CA GLU A 17 -13.56 12.39 2.48
C GLU A 17 -13.12 13.61 3.31
N ARG A 18 -12.01 13.50 4.06
CA ARG A 18 -11.48 14.63 4.84
C ARG A 18 -11.01 15.79 3.98
N LEU A 19 -10.37 15.51 2.85
CA LEU A 19 -9.96 16.56 1.90
C LEU A 19 -11.14 17.21 1.17
N SER A 20 -12.28 16.52 1.09
CA SER A 20 -13.49 17.03 0.45
C SER A 20 -14.37 17.85 1.41
N ASP A 21 -14.01 17.95 2.69
CA ASP A 21 -14.74 18.73 3.68
C ASP A 21 -14.55 20.24 3.40
N GLU A 22 -15.57 20.91 2.88
CA GLU A 22 -15.51 22.34 2.56
C GLU A 22 -15.33 23.23 3.79
N ALA A 23 -15.52 22.70 5.02
CA ALA A 23 -15.30 23.46 6.24
C ALA A 23 -13.83 23.51 6.69
N ILE A 24 -12.92 22.75 6.05
CA ILE A 24 -11.49 22.77 6.39
C ILE A 24 -10.75 23.86 5.61
N GLU A 25 -10.19 24.84 6.30
CA GLU A 25 -9.54 26.00 5.69
C GLU A 25 -8.19 26.35 6.35
N GLY A 26 -7.43 27.23 5.69
CA GLY A 26 -6.18 27.79 6.21
C GLY A 26 -5.16 26.73 6.64
N ASP A 27 -4.55 26.93 7.81
CA ASP A 27 -3.53 26.03 8.37
C ASP A 27 -4.01 24.58 8.54
N SER A 28 -5.32 24.39 8.79
CA SER A 28 -5.90 23.05 8.95
C SER A 28 -5.93 22.31 7.62
N LEU A 29 -6.28 23.00 6.53
CA LEU A 29 -6.24 22.43 5.18
C LEU A 29 -4.79 22.10 4.78
N GLU A 30 -3.84 23.00 5.05
CA GLU A 30 -2.43 22.72 4.77
C GLU A 30 -1.89 21.50 5.54
N ALA A 31 -2.29 21.35 6.80
CA ALA A 31 -1.92 20.20 7.62
C ALA A 31 -2.51 18.90 7.05
N GLU A 32 -3.77 18.91 6.61
CA GLU A 32 -4.41 17.72 6.02
C GLU A 32 -3.83 17.37 4.65
N ILE A 33 -3.41 18.35 3.84
CA ILE A 33 -2.67 18.10 2.59
C ILE A 33 -1.34 17.39 2.90
N LYS A 34 -0.53 17.93 3.81
CA LYS A 34 0.75 17.31 4.20
C LYS A 34 0.57 15.89 4.74
N ARG A 35 -0.50 15.68 5.51
CA ARG A 35 -0.86 14.36 6.02
C ARG A 35 -1.29 13.40 4.91
N THR A 36 -2.04 13.89 3.92
CA THR A 36 -2.41 13.12 2.72
C THR A 36 -1.16 12.65 1.99
N ASP A 37 -0.22 13.56 1.73
CA ASP A 37 1.01 13.24 1.00
C ASP A 37 1.81 12.14 1.70
N ALA A 38 1.93 12.23 3.03
CA ALA A 38 2.59 11.21 3.83
C ALA A 38 1.87 9.85 3.76
N ILE A 39 0.53 9.84 3.79
CA ILE A 39 -0.27 8.62 3.67
C ILE A 39 -0.09 7.99 2.29
N VAL A 40 -0.15 8.79 1.22
CA VAL A 40 0.05 8.32 -0.16
C VAL A 40 1.44 7.72 -0.33
N ALA A 41 2.49 8.39 0.17
CA ALA A 41 3.86 7.88 0.10
C ALA A 41 4.01 6.51 0.76
N VAL A 42 3.39 6.29 1.93
CA VAL A 42 3.40 4.98 2.60
C VAL A 42 2.55 3.96 1.84
N ALA A 43 1.39 4.37 1.32
CA ALA A 43 0.51 3.51 0.55
C ALA A 43 1.20 2.97 -0.71
N ASP A 44 1.96 3.81 -1.42
CA ASP A 44 2.74 3.43 -2.60
C ASP A 44 3.77 2.35 -2.29
N GLN A 45 4.44 2.41 -1.12
CA GLN A 45 5.37 1.37 -0.70
C GLN A 45 4.65 0.05 -0.42
N ILE A 46 3.46 0.09 0.20
CA ILE A 46 2.66 -1.11 0.47
C ILE A 46 2.19 -1.76 -0.85
N VAL A 47 1.69 -0.95 -1.79
CA VAL A 47 1.28 -1.42 -3.12
C VAL A 47 2.48 -1.96 -3.90
N GLY A 48 3.64 -1.29 -3.82
CA GLY A 48 4.90 -1.76 -4.40
C GLY A 48 5.28 -3.16 -3.91
N ASN A 49 5.18 -3.40 -2.60
CA ASN A 49 5.42 -4.71 -2.01
C ASN A 49 4.41 -5.77 -2.50
N ALA A 50 3.12 -5.42 -2.57
CA ALA A 50 2.09 -6.32 -3.09
C ALA A 50 2.31 -6.68 -4.57
N ASN A 51 2.69 -5.70 -5.40
CA ASN A 51 3.04 -5.92 -6.80
C ASN A 51 4.27 -6.81 -6.94
N LEU A 52 5.27 -6.64 -6.08
CA LEU A 52 6.46 -7.47 -6.08
C LEU A 52 6.12 -8.94 -5.74
N GLN A 53 5.24 -9.17 -4.74
CA GLN A 53 4.72 -10.51 -4.43
C GLN A 53 3.96 -11.12 -5.62
N LEU A 54 3.08 -10.35 -6.26
CA LEU A 54 2.32 -10.79 -7.43
C LEU A 54 3.24 -11.18 -8.60
N ASN A 55 4.29 -10.40 -8.84
CA ASN A 55 5.25 -10.69 -9.90
C ASN A 55 6.07 -11.95 -9.59
N ALA A 56 6.49 -12.14 -8.33
CA ALA A 56 7.14 -13.38 -7.91
C ALA A 56 6.23 -14.60 -8.12
N ALA A 57 4.94 -14.49 -7.76
CA ALA A 57 3.96 -15.55 -7.98
C ALA A 57 3.74 -15.87 -9.47
N LYS A 58 3.66 -14.83 -10.33
CA LYS A 58 3.55 -15.00 -11.79
C LYS A 58 4.76 -15.71 -12.39
N LEU A 59 5.97 -15.28 -12.00
CA LEU A 59 7.21 -15.92 -12.45
C LEU A 59 7.27 -17.38 -12.01
N TRP A 60 6.85 -17.68 -10.78
CA TRP A 60 6.80 -19.05 -10.28
C TRP A 60 5.79 -19.91 -11.05
N ALA A 61 4.62 -19.37 -11.37
CA ALA A 61 3.63 -20.07 -12.20
C ALA A 61 4.16 -20.37 -13.63
N GLN A 62 5.01 -19.50 -14.18
CA GLN A 62 5.58 -19.67 -15.53
C GLN A 62 6.78 -20.61 -15.57
N HIS A 63 7.65 -20.56 -14.56
CA HIS A 63 8.93 -21.27 -14.59
C HIS A 63 9.01 -22.41 -13.58
N GLY A 64 8.07 -22.56 -12.65
CA GLY A 64 8.11 -23.58 -11.60
C GLY A 64 9.19 -23.33 -10.54
N SER A 65 9.50 -24.36 -9.76
CA SER A 65 10.36 -24.25 -8.57
C SER A 65 11.83 -23.90 -8.85
N GLN A 66 12.30 -24.04 -10.09
CA GLN A 66 13.70 -23.77 -10.47
C GLN A 66 14.13 -22.31 -10.27
N ILE A 67 13.19 -21.36 -10.28
CA ILE A 67 13.49 -19.94 -10.05
C ILE A 67 13.41 -19.52 -8.58
N MET A 68 12.97 -20.41 -7.67
CA MET A 68 12.83 -20.11 -6.24
C MET A 68 14.09 -19.49 -5.60
N PRO A 69 15.32 -19.95 -5.91
CA PRO A 69 16.53 -19.34 -5.35
C PRO A 69 16.75 -17.87 -5.78
N MET A 70 16.14 -17.46 -6.91
CA MET A 70 16.26 -16.12 -7.48
C MET A 70 15.10 -15.20 -7.08
N LEU A 71 13.99 -15.77 -6.55
CA LEU A 71 12.85 -14.97 -6.14
C LEU A 71 13.16 -14.24 -4.82
N PRO A 72 12.83 -12.94 -4.72
CA PRO A 72 12.92 -12.22 -3.46
C PRO A 72 12.03 -12.90 -2.40
N LYS A 73 12.55 -13.02 -1.17
CA LYS A 73 11.78 -13.54 -0.02
C LYS A 73 10.81 -12.47 0.44
N ILE A 74 9.60 -12.48 -0.09
CA ILE A 74 8.57 -11.49 0.22
C ILE A 74 7.40 -12.20 0.86
N GLY A 75 7.17 -11.91 2.14
CA GLY A 75 6.16 -12.59 2.94
C GLY A 75 6.64 -13.95 3.41
N GLY A 76 7.04 -14.04 4.68
CA GLY A 76 7.08 -15.32 5.38
C GLY A 76 5.64 -15.74 5.66
N SER A 77 5.34 -17.01 5.44
CA SER A 77 4.26 -17.63 6.19
C SER A 77 4.66 -17.52 7.67
N ASP A 78 4.02 -16.62 8.41
CA ASP A 78 3.82 -16.86 9.83
C ASP A 78 2.99 -18.15 9.88
N GLY A 79 3.69 -19.27 10.04
CA GLY A 79 3.10 -20.56 10.38
C GLY A 79 2.62 -20.56 11.82
#